data_AF-A0A521NYF1-F1
#
_entry.id   AF-A0A521NYF1-F1
#
_cell.length_a   1.000
_cell.length_b   1.000
_cell.length_c   1.000
_cell.angle_alpha   90.00
_cell.angle_beta   90.00
_cell.angle_gamma   90.00
#
_symmetry.space_group_name_H-M   'P 1'
#
loop_
_entity.id
_entity.type
_entity.pdbx_description
1 polymer ?
#
loop_
_entity_poly.entity_id
_entity_poly.type
_entity_poly.pdbx_seq_one_letter_code
_entity_poly.pdbx_strand_id
1 'polypeptide(L)' 'MHPKYRPDIDGLRAVAVASVVAYHAFPKALPGGFVGVDIFFVISGFLITTIILQSQAAGDFSYRDF' A
#
# COMPACT_ATOMS: atom_id res chain seq x y z
N MET A 1 -0.28 18.94 6.72
CA MET A 1 -0.35 19.21 5.25
C MET A 1 -1.09 18.06 4.55
N HIS A 2 -1.94 18.29 3.54
CA HIS A 2 -2.58 17.17 2.82
C HIS A 2 -1.54 16.46 1.93
N PRO A 3 -1.29 15.15 2.11
CA PRO A 3 -0.38 14.41 1.24
C PRO A 3 -0.88 14.51 -0.21
N LYS A 4 0.03 14.88 -1.12
CA LYS A 4 -0.28 14.93 -2.55
C LYS A 4 -0.74 13.55 -3.00
N TYR A 5 -1.96 13.45 -3.50
CA TYR A 5 -2.51 12.20 -3.99
C TYR A 5 -1.63 11.61 -5.10
N ARG A 6 -1.28 10.34 -4.98
CA ARG A 6 -0.37 9.59 -5.86
C ARG A 6 -1.11 8.41 -6.49
N PRO A 7 -1.90 8.64 -7.56
CA PRO A 7 -2.71 7.60 -8.18
C PRO A 7 -1.88 6.45 -8.74
N ASP A 8 -0.63 6.71 -9.09
CA ASP A 8 0.35 5.71 -9.54
C ASP A 8 0.69 4.69 -8.45
N ILE A 9 0.83 5.14 -7.19
CA ILE A 9 1.11 4.26 -6.04
C ILE A 9 -0.11 3.41 -5.69
N ASP A 10 -1.30 4.00 -5.73
CA ASP A 10 -2.55 3.27 -5.52
C ASP A 10 -2.83 2.27 -6.64
N GLY A 11 -2.50 2.61 -7.89
CA GLY A 11 -2.56 1.67 -9.00
C GLY A 11 -1.66 0.46 -8.79
N LEU A 12 -0.41 0.67 -8.32
CA LEU A 12 0.50 -0.43 -8.01
C LEU A 12 -0.03 -1.33 -6.89
N ARG A 13 -0.64 -0.73 -5.85
CA ARG A 13 -1.32 -1.47 -4.78
C ARG A 13 -2.51 -2.28 -5.32
N ALA A 14 -3.29 -1.70 -6.22
CA ALA A 14 -4.43 -2.40 -6.83
C ALA A 14 -3.97 -3.61 -7.66
N VAL A 15 -2.88 -3.49 -8.42
CA VAL A 15 -2.28 -4.61 -9.17
C VAL A 15 -1.79 -5.70 -8.22
N ALA A 16 -1.17 -5.32 -7.10
CA ALA A 16 -0.71 -6.26 -6.08
C ALA A 16 -1.89 -7.05 -5.49
N VAL A 17 -2.97 -6.37 -5.09
CA VAL A 17 -4.19 -7.02 -4.58
C VAL A 17 -4.85 -7.89 -5.64
N ALA A 18 -4.95 -7.42 -6.89
CA ALA A 18 -5.53 -8.19 -7.99
C ALA A 18 -4.76 -9.50 -8.23
N SER A 19 -3.43 -9.47 -8.11
CA SER A 19 -2.57 -10.65 -8.21
C SER A 19 -2.87 -11.67 -7.09
N VAL A 20 -3.10 -11.19 -5.87
CA VAL A 20 -3.47 -12.05 -4.72
C VAL A 20 -4.85 -12.67 -4.92
N VAL A 21 -5.83 -11.88 -5.38
CA VAL A 21 -7.18 -12.36 -5.68
C VAL A 21 -7.14 -13.42 -6.79
N ALA A 22 -6.36 -13.18 -7.86
CA ALA A 22 -6.20 -14.13 -8.95
C ALA A 22 -5.55 -15.44 -8.49
N TYR A 23 -4.56 -15.40 -7.58
CA TYR A 23 -3.96 -16.59 -6.99
C TYR A 23 -4.97 -17.41 -6.18
N HIS A 24 -5.83 -16.76 -5.39
CA HIS A 24 -6.85 -17.46 -4.60
C HIS A 24 -7.97 -18.04 -5.47
N ALA A 25 -8.38 -17.33 -6.52
CA ALA A 25 -9.44 -17.80 -7.43
C ALA A 25 -8.94 -18.90 -8.39
N PHE A 26 -7.72 -18.76 -8.91
CA PHE A 26 -7.15 -19.64 -9.94
C PHE A 26 -5.67 -19.94 -9.64
N PRO A 27 -5.36 -20.76 -8.62
CA PRO A 27 -3.99 -20.97 -8.13
C PRO A 27 -3.03 -21.55 -9.18
N LYS A 28 -3.54 -22.30 -10.17
CA LYS A 28 -2.74 -22.83 -11.28
C LYS A 28 -2.43 -21.79 -12.36
N ALA A 29 -3.27 -20.76 -12.51
CA ALA A 29 -3.10 -19.74 -13.54
C ALA A 29 -2.06 -18.69 -13.15
N LEU A 30 -1.96 -18.37 -11.85
CA LEU A 30 -0.99 -17.41 -11.34
C LEU A 30 -0.36 -17.92 -10.02
N PRO A 31 0.48 -18.96 -10.05
CA PRO A 31 1.02 -19.59 -8.84
C PRO A 31 1.89 -18.67 -7.97
N GLY A 32 2.41 -17.57 -8.54
CA GLY A 32 3.19 -16.55 -7.83
C GLY A 32 2.37 -15.36 -7.31
N GLY A 33 1.04 -15.34 -7.48
CA GLY A 33 0.23 -14.16 -7.14
C GLY A 33 0.20 -13.82 -5.64
N PHE A 34 0.61 -14.76 -4.77
CA PHE A 34 0.78 -14.51 -3.33
C PHE A 34 1.83 -13.42 -3.02
N VAL A 35 2.82 -13.20 -3.89
CA VAL A 35 3.84 -12.14 -3.74
C VAL A 35 3.20 -10.74 -3.73
N GLY A 36 1.99 -10.59 -4.29
CA GLY A 36 1.23 -9.36 -4.21
C GLY A 36 0.92 -8.92 -2.77
N VAL A 37 0.88 -9.85 -1.81
CA VAL A 37 0.70 -9.52 -0.38
C VAL A 37 1.90 -8.70 0.12
N ASP A 38 3.11 -9.20 -0.11
CA ASP A 38 4.34 -8.56 0.34
C ASP A 38 4.51 -7.18 -0.32
N ILE A 39 4.27 -7.10 -1.63
CA ILE A 39 4.35 -5.84 -2.38
C ILE A 39 3.37 -4.81 -1.82
N PHE A 40 2.11 -5.20 -1.58
CA PHE A 40 1.10 -4.29 -1.04
C PHE A 40 1.48 -3.75 0.33
N PHE A 41 1.96 -4.61 1.23
CA PHE A 41 2.34 -4.20 2.58
C PHE A 41 3.61 -3.35 2.60
N VAL A 42 4.61 -3.64 1.76
CA VAL A 42 5.82 -2.82 1.65
C VAL A 42 5.48 -1.41 1.17
N ILE A 43 4.67 -1.29 0.11
CA ILE A 43 4.26 0.02 -0.42
C ILE A 43 3.43 0.79 0.62
N SER A 44 2.46 0.13 1.24
CA SER A 44 1.59 0.76 2.23
C SER A 44 2.36 1.18 3.47
N GLY A 45 3.26 0.33 3.97
CA GLY A 45 4.13 0.64 5.10
C GLY A 45 5.06 1.82 4.82
N PHE A 46 5.66 1.88 3.65
CA PHE A 46 6.49 3.00 3.22
C PHE A 46 5.70 4.32 3.17
N LEU A 47 4.50 4.30 2.57
CA LEU A 47 3.66 5.48 2.43
C LEU A 47 3.14 5.98 3.78
N ILE A 48 2.58 5.08 4.60
CA ILE A 48 2.07 5.39 5.95
C ILE A 48 3.20 5.96 6.81
N THR A 49 4.37 5.31 6.84
CA THR A 49 5.52 5.80 7.61
C THR A 49 5.97 7.18 7.16
N THR A 50 6.01 7.42 5.84
CA THR A 50 6.37 8.74 5.28
C THR A 50 5.38 9.82 5.72
N ILE A 51 4.07 9.53 5.70
CA ILE A 51 3.03 10.46 6.15
C ILE A 51 3.20 10.77 7.64
N ILE A 52 3.39 9.75 8.48
CA ILE A 52 3.59 9.91 9.92
C ILE A 52 4.81 10.78 10.21
N LEU A 53 5.95 10.50 9.56
CA LEU A 53 7.18 11.28 9.77
C LEU A 53 7.02 12.74 9.31
N GLN A 54 6.30 12.98 8.21
CA GLN A 54 6.02 14.34 7.75
C GLN A 54 5.10 15.09 8.73
N SER A 55 4.03 14.46 9.21
CA SER A 55 3.13 15.08 10.19
C SER A 55 3.83 15.32 11.54
N GLN A 56 4.69 14.39 11.96
CA GLN A 56 5.48 14.54 13.18
C GLN A 56 6.46 15.72 13.06
N ALA A 57 7.15 15.86 11.91
CA ALA A 57 8.05 16.98 11.66
C ALA A 57 7.31 18.33 11.55
N ALA A 58 6.06 18.32 11.07
CA ALA A 58 5.21 19.52 11.01
C ALA A 58 4.57 19.87 12.37
N GLY A 59 4.66 19.00 13.38
CA GLY A 59 4.04 19.18 14.69
C GLY A 59 2.51 19.02 14.68
N ASP A 60 1.93 18.49 13.60
CA ASP A 60 0.49 18.29 13.42
C ASP A 60 0.06 16.81 13.52
N PHE A 61 0.96 15.92 13.95
CA PHE A 61 0.65 14.50 14.14
C PHE A 61 -0.42 14.26 15.22
N SER A 62 -1.43 13.47 14.89
CA SER A 62 -2.46 12.98 15.80
C SER A 62 -2.72 11.50 15.56
N TYR A 63 -2.95 10.73 16.63
CA TYR A 63 -3.35 9.32 16.54
C TYR A 63 -4.71 9.12 15.85
N ARG A 64 -5.52 10.17 15.70
CA ARG A 64 -6.79 10.11 14.95
C ARG A 64 -6.58 10.05 13.43
N ASP A 65 -5.39 10.43 12.97
CA ASP A 65 -5.04 10.44 11.55
C ASP A 65 -4.40 9.09 11.11
N PHE A 66 -4.26 8.15 12.05
CA PHE A 66 -3.83 6.78 11.83
C PHE A 66 -5.04 5.85 11.72
#